data_AF-A0A843J6X6-F1
#
_entry.id   AF-A0A843J6X6-F1
#
_cell.length_a   1.000
_cell.length_b   1.000
_cell.length_c   1.000
_cell.angle_alpha   90.00
_cell.angle_beta   90.00
_cell.angle_gamma   90.00
#
_symmetry.space_group_name_H-M   'P 1'
#
loop_
_entity.id
_entity.type
_entity.pdbx_description
1 polymer ?
#
loop_
_entity_poly.entity_id
_entity_poly.type
_entity_poly.pdbx_seq_one_letter_code
_entity_poly.pdbx_strand_id
1 'polypeptide(L)'
;SLNEPTFVVPPKIADDPECLKVYNETMDTIWKAYNKLAETVPPEDARYVLPNGCTTNITITMNARELLHFFRLRCCNRAQWEIREMADEMLRLCKEVSPTIFAKAGPPCVSDKCPEGKLSCGHPRKI
;
A
#
# COMPACT_ATOMS: atom_id res chain seq x y z
N SER A 1 -17.28 -10.14 3.02
CA SER A 1 -18.10 -10.16 4.25
C SER A 1 -17.25 -9.56 5.36
N LEU A 2 -17.75 -8.59 6.13
CA LEU A 2 -17.00 -7.97 7.24
C LEU A 2 -16.96 -8.84 8.51
N ASN A 3 -17.42 -10.09 8.42
CA ASN A 3 -17.45 -11.02 9.55
C ASN A 3 -16.06 -11.38 10.08
N GLU A 4 -15.02 -11.30 9.23
CA GLU A 4 -13.64 -11.57 9.63
C GLU A 4 -12.81 -10.28 9.57
N PRO A 5 -12.00 -10.01 10.61
CA PRO A 5 -11.11 -8.86 10.61
C PRO A 5 -10.04 -8.99 9.54
N THR A 6 -9.99 -8.00 8.66
CA THR A 6 -8.98 -7.93 7.59
C THR A 6 -8.27 -6.59 7.67
N PHE A 7 -6.98 -6.64 8.02
CA PHE A 7 -6.14 -5.46 8.17
C PHE A 7 -4.69 -5.74 7.79
N VAL A 8 -3.95 -4.68 7.47
CA VAL A 8 -2.52 -4.74 7.14
C VAL A 8 -1.69 -4.43 8.37
N VAL A 9 -0.72 -5.29 8.68
CA VAL A 9 0.23 -5.09 9.78
C VAL A 9 1.51 -4.45 9.24
N PRO A 10 1.91 -3.26 9.72
CA PRO A 10 3.19 -2.66 9.36
C PRO A 10 4.39 -3.55 9.72
N PRO A 11 5.43 -3.67 8.88
CA PRO A 11 6.57 -4.56 9.12
C PRO A 11 7.24 -4.36 10.48
N LYS A 12 7.46 -3.10 10.88
CA LYS A 12 8.04 -2.77 12.19
C LYS A 12 7.22 -3.24 13.39
N ILE A 13 5.91 -3.38 13.23
CA ILE A 13 5.03 -3.93 14.27
C ILE A 13 5.11 -5.46 14.24
N ALA A 14 5.19 -6.05 13.05
CA ALA A 14 5.31 -7.51 12.87
C ALA A 14 6.66 -8.08 13.38
N ASP A 15 7.74 -7.29 13.32
CA ASP A 15 9.09 -7.69 13.73
C ASP A 15 9.24 -7.88 15.26
N ASP A 16 8.33 -7.32 16.07
CA ASP A 16 8.36 -7.40 17.53
C ASP A 16 7.11 -8.16 18.03
N PRO A 17 7.27 -9.34 18.65
CA PRO A 17 6.15 -10.15 19.13
C PRO A 17 5.21 -9.43 20.11
N GLU A 18 5.73 -8.56 20.97
CA GLU A 18 4.91 -7.82 21.94
C GLU A 18 4.13 -6.70 21.23
N CYS A 19 4.77 -5.99 20.30
CA CYS A 19 4.09 -4.99 19.47
C CYS A 19 2.98 -5.63 18.63
N LEU A 20 3.27 -6.78 18.00
CA LEU A 20 2.32 -7.54 17.19
C LEU A 20 1.12 -8.00 18.03
N LYS A 21 1.36 -8.48 19.25
CA LYS A 21 0.31 -8.87 20.18
C LYS A 21 -0.61 -7.70 20.52
N VAL A 22 -0.06 -6.57 20.95
CA VAL A 22 -0.84 -5.34 21.26
C VAL A 22 -1.67 -4.90 20.06
N TYR A 23 -1.08 -4.94 18.87
CA TYR A 23 -1.76 -4.55 17.63
C TYR A 23 -2.95 -5.47 17.34
N ASN A 24 -2.76 -6.79 17.38
CA ASN A 24 -3.81 -7.77 17.09
C ASN A 24 -4.95 -7.73 18.11
N GLU A 25 -4.64 -7.61 19.41
CA GLU A 25 -5.65 -7.47 20.47
C GLU A 25 -6.48 -6.18 20.30
N THR A 26 -5.83 -5.09 19.89
CA THR A 26 -6.50 -3.82 19.59
C THR A 26 -7.42 -3.96 18.38
N MET A 27 -6.95 -4.61 17.31
CA MET A 27 -7.75 -4.84 16.10
C MET A 27 -8.98 -5.70 16.37
N ASP A 28 -8.84 -6.75 17.16
CA ASP A 28 -9.97 -7.60 17.60
C ASP A 28 -11.00 -6.79 18.40
N THR A 29 -10.53 -5.93 19.31
CA THR A 29 -11.40 -5.03 20.08
C THR A 29 -12.17 -4.07 19.18
N ILE A 30 -11.49 -3.45 18.21
CA ILE A 30 -12.12 -2.53 17.25
C ILE A 30 -13.17 -3.29 16.41
N TRP A 31 -12.87 -4.51 15.96
CA TRP A 31 -13.81 -5.28 15.15
C TRP A 31 -15.06 -5.70 15.92
N LYS A 32 -14.90 -6.11 17.19
CA LYS A 32 -16.03 -6.37 18.10
C LYS A 32 -16.88 -5.12 18.28
N ALA A 33 -16.26 -3.95 18.48
CA ALA A 33 -16.97 -2.68 18.60
C ALA A 33 -17.72 -2.32 17.32
N TYR A 34 -17.09 -2.46 16.15
CA TYR A 34 -17.73 -2.23 14.85
C TYR A 34 -18.96 -3.12 14.67
N ASN A 35 -18.83 -4.44 14.87
CA ASN A 35 -19.94 -5.39 14.73
C ASN A 35 -21.09 -5.04 15.68
N LYS A 36 -20.77 -4.67 16.93
CA LYS A 36 -21.78 -4.28 17.91
C LYS A 36 -22.53 -3.01 17.51
N LEU A 37 -21.82 -2.01 16.97
CA LEU A 37 -22.43 -0.78 16.48
C LEU A 37 -23.32 -1.05 15.26
N ALA A 38 -22.84 -1.86 14.31
CA ALA A 38 -23.56 -2.21 13.08
C ALA A 38 -24.87 -2.99 13.31
N GLU A 39 -25.11 -3.53 14.52
CA GLU A 39 -26.41 -4.12 14.89
C GLU A 39 -27.53 -3.07 15.01
N THR A 40 -27.19 -1.80 15.28
CA THR A 40 -28.17 -0.75 15.61
C THR A 40 -28.02 0.51 14.76
N VAL A 41 -26.80 0.90 14.39
CA VAL A 41 -26.54 2.08 13.55
C VAL A 41 -26.18 1.67 12.11
N PRO A 42 -26.43 2.54 11.11
CA PRO A 42 -26.05 2.27 9.73
C PRO A 42 -24.55 1.95 9.59
N PRO A 43 -24.15 1.00 8.71
CA PRO A 43 -22.75 0.61 8.53
C PRO A 43 -21.79 1.76 8.20
N GLU A 44 -22.28 2.79 7.50
CA GLU A 44 -21.55 4.01 7.13
C GLU A 44 -21.13 4.86 8.33
N ASP A 45 -21.91 4.82 9.42
CA ASP A 45 -21.62 5.50 10.69
C ASP A 45 -20.83 4.57 11.60
N ALA A 46 -21.21 3.29 11.68
CA ALA A 46 -20.52 2.28 12.48
C ALA A 46 -19.02 2.21 12.12
N ARG A 47 -18.67 2.31 10.83
CA ARG A 47 -17.29 2.19 10.34
C ARG A 47 -16.37 3.31 10.79
N TYR A 48 -16.85 4.37 11.45
CA TYR A 48 -16.01 5.46 11.96
C TYR A 48 -15.00 4.97 13.02
N VAL A 49 -15.23 3.80 13.63
CA VAL A 49 -14.29 3.18 14.57
C VAL A 49 -13.18 2.39 13.86
N LEU A 50 -13.33 2.07 12.57
CA LEU A 50 -12.38 1.24 11.83
C LEU A 50 -11.08 2.00 11.57
N PRO A 51 -9.91 1.35 11.71
CA PRO A 51 -8.61 1.98 11.53
C PRO A 51 -8.22 2.10 10.06
N ASN A 52 -7.23 2.96 9.78
CA ASN A 52 -6.61 3.07 8.46
C ASN A 52 -6.03 1.76 7.92
N GLY A 53 -5.68 0.81 8.81
CA GLY A 53 -5.15 -0.49 8.43
C GLY A 53 -6.18 -1.45 7.84
N CYS A 54 -7.48 -1.12 7.85
CA CYS A 54 -8.51 -1.95 7.24
C CYS A 54 -8.24 -2.19 5.75
N THR A 55 -8.27 -3.46 5.35
CA THR A 55 -8.07 -3.79 3.93
C THR A 55 -9.25 -3.31 3.09
N THR A 56 -8.95 -2.91 1.86
CA THR A 56 -9.95 -2.50 0.88
C THR A 56 -9.59 -3.09 -0.49
N ASN A 57 -10.62 -3.42 -1.26
CA ASN A 57 -10.45 -3.91 -2.62
C ASN A 57 -10.78 -2.78 -3.58
N ILE A 58 -9.84 -2.45 -4.46
CA ILE A 58 -9.97 -1.36 -5.43
C ILE A 58 -9.65 -1.90 -6.81
N THR A 59 -10.55 -1.66 -7.77
CA THR A 59 -10.26 -1.89 -9.19
C THR A 59 -9.81 -0.58 -9.81
N ILE A 60 -8.64 -0.59 -10.44
CA ILE A 60 -8.00 0.60 -11.02
C ILE A 60 -7.78 0.35 -12.51
N THR A 61 -8.15 1.31 -13.35
CA THR A 61 -7.79 1.35 -14.77
C THR A 61 -6.91 2.56 -15.01
N MET A 62 -5.78 2.34 -15.69
CA MET A 62 -4.83 3.40 -16.07
C MET A 62 -4.33 3.13 -17.47
N ASN A 63 -4.20 4.17 -18.29
CA ASN A 63 -3.48 4.05 -19.57
C ASN A 63 -1.96 3.94 -19.34
N ALA A 64 -1.21 3.60 -20.39
CA ALA A 64 0.25 3.42 -20.28
C ALA A 64 0.99 4.67 -19.77
N ARG A 65 0.54 5.88 -20.13
CA ARG A 65 1.14 7.14 -19.68
C ARG A 65 0.93 7.36 -18.19
N GLU A 66 -0.27 7.05 -17.70
CA GLU A 66 -0.62 7.10 -16.28
C GLU A 66 0.18 6.08 -15.47
N LEU A 67 0.30 4.85 -15.97
CA LEU A 67 1.14 3.81 -15.34
C LEU A 67 2.60 4.24 -15.23
N LEU A 68 3.18 4.80 -16.30
CA LEU A 68 4.55 5.32 -16.28
C LEU A 68 4.72 6.42 -15.23
N HIS A 69 3.76 7.34 -15.12
CA HIS A 69 3.77 8.38 -14.09
C HIS A 69 3.61 7.80 -12.68
N PHE A 70 2.70 6.85 -12.50
CA PHE A 70 2.44 6.17 -11.24
C PHE A 70 3.69 5.45 -10.72
N PHE A 71 4.33 4.63 -11.56
CA PHE A 71 5.58 3.93 -11.21
C PHE A 71 6.70 4.90 -10.87
N ARG A 72 6.78 6.05 -11.57
CA ARG A 72 7.75 7.10 -11.26
C ARG A 72 7.63 7.61 -9.83
N LEU A 73 6.41 7.72 -9.31
CA LEU A 73 6.17 8.20 -7.94
C LEU A 73 6.23 7.07 -6.90
N ARG A 74 5.58 5.94 -7.20
CA ARG A 74 5.27 4.91 -6.18
C ARG A 74 6.36 3.84 -6.05
N CYS A 75 7.19 3.63 -7.06
CA CYS A 75 8.36 2.74 -6.94
C CYS A 75 9.56 3.42 -6.25
N CYS A 76 9.44 4.66 -5.75
CA CYS A 76 10.53 5.35 -5.07
C CYS A 76 10.77 4.81 -3.66
N ASN A 77 12.02 4.69 -3.22
CA ASN A 77 12.37 4.27 -1.84
C ASN A 77 11.81 5.20 -0.75
N ARG A 78 11.40 6.42 -1.11
CA ARG A 78 10.75 7.37 -0.19
C ARG A 78 9.23 7.22 -0.13
N ALA A 79 8.63 6.51 -1.08
CA ALA A 79 7.22 6.17 -0.98
C ALA A 79 7.00 5.22 0.21
N GLN A 80 5.82 5.30 0.81
CA GLN A 80 5.42 4.38 1.89
C GLN A 80 5.51 2.93 1.38
N TRP A 81 5.93 2.02 2.26
CA TRP A 81 6.37 0.68 1.89
C TRP A 81 5.27 -0.13 1.19
N GLU A 82 4.02 -0.05 1.65
CA GLU A 82 2.90 -0.83 1.13
C GLU A 82 2.51 -0.43 -0.29
N ILE A 83 2.34 0.89 -0.55
CA ILE A 83 2.05 1.36 -1.92
C ILE A 83 3.23 1.10 -2.86
N ARG A 84 4.46 1.09 -2.35
CA ARG A 84 5.65 0.75 -3.13
C ARG A 84 5.67 -0.71 -3.53
N GLU A 85 5.39 -1.62 -2.59
CA GLU A 85 5.30 -3.06 -2.87
C GLU A 85 4.21 -3.37 -3.90
N MET A 86 3.02 -2.76 -3.73
CA MET A 86 1.95 -2.86 -4.72
C MET A 86 2.38 -2.34 -6.09
N ALA A 87 3.04 -1.17 -6.16
CA ALA A 87 3.49 -0.59 -7.41
C ALA A 87 4.59 -1.40 -8.10
N ASP A 88 5.50 -2.00 -7.34
CA ASP A 88 6.56 -2.87 -7.85
C ASP A 88 5.98 -4.15 -8.48
N GLU A 89 4.98 -4.75 -7.83
CA GLU A 89 4.29 -5.92 -8.38
C GLU A 89 3.47 -5.57 -9.63
N MET A 90 2.77 -4.45 -9.62
CA MET A 90 2.10 -3.92 -10.83
C MET A 90 3.09 -3.71 -11.97
N LEU A 91 4.28 -3.16 -11.69
CA LEU A 91 5.32 -2.94 -12.69
C LEU A 91 5.86 -4.27 -13.24
N ARG A 92 6.07 -5.28 -12.40
CA ARG A 92 6.47 -6.63 -12.83
C ARG A 92 5.49 -7.19 -13.85
N LEU A 93 4.19 -7.18 -13.55
CA LEU A 93 3.13 -7.64 -14.44
C LEU A 93 3.05 -6.81 -15.74
N CYS A 94 3.23 -5.49 -15.65
CA CYS A 94 3.24 -4.62 -16.84
C CYS A 94 4.44 -4.92 -17.77
N LYS A 95 5.62 -5.23 -17.20
CA LYS A 95 6.82 -5.62 -17.98
C LYS A 95 6.61 -6.95 -18.72
N GLU A 96 5.83 -7.88 -18.16
CA GLU A 96 5.47 -9.14 -18.82
C GLU A 96 4.54 -8.92 -20.02
N VAL A 97 3.54 -8.05 -19.86
CA VAL A 97 2.55 -7.78 -20.92
C VAL A 97 3.13 -6.93 -22.04
N SER A 98 3.92 -5.90 -21.72
CA SER A 98 4.45 -4.95 -22.70
C SER A 98 5.87 -4.51 -22.36
N PRO A 99 6.88 -5.36 -22.59
CA PRO A 99 8.26 -5.09 -22.20
C PRO A 99 8.84 -3.83 -22.87
N THR A 100 8.48 -3.53 -24.12
CA THR A 100 9.00 -2.35 -24.83
C THR A 100 8.59 -1.03 -24.18
N ILE A 101 7.33 -0.91 -23.75
CA ILE A 101 6.81 0.31 -23.11
C ILE A 101 7.41 0.47 -21.71
N PHE A 102 7.49 -0.63 -20.94
CA PHE A 102 7.89 -0.60 -19.53
C PHE A 102 9.36 -0.93 -19.27
N ALA A 103 10.19 -1.05 -20.32
CA ALA A 103 11.61 -1.42 -20.22
C ALA A 103 12.40 -0.55 -19.22
N LYS A 104 12.09 0.75 -19.16
CA LYS A 104 12.75 1.73 -18.27
C LYS A 104 11.79 2.30 -17.22
N ALA A 105 10.63 1.68 -17.02
CA ALA A 105 9.66 2.12 -16.04
C ALA A 105 10.14 1.83 -14.61
N GLY A 106 9.75 2.68 -13.67
CA GLY A 106 10.27 2.70 -12.30
C GLY A 106 10.40 4.14 -11.79
N PRO A 107 11.03 4.36 -10.62
CA PRO A 107 11.31 5.68 -10.10
C PRO A 107 12.34 6.40 -10.97
N PRO A 108 12.47 7.73 -10.85
CA PRO A 108 13.35 8.52 -11.69
C PRO A 108 14.79 8.00 -11.72
N CYS A 109 15.34 7.49 -10.61
CA CYS A 109 16.73 7.02 -10.56
C CYS A 109 17.05 5.78 -11.42
N VAL A 110 16.05 5.14 -12.03
CA VAL A 110 16.22 4.06 -13.01
C VAL A 110 16.47 4.60 -14.41
N SER A 111 15.77 5.66 -14.81
CA SER A 111 15.79 6.21 -16.17
C SER A 111 16.48 7.57 -16.30
N ASP A 112 16.60 8.30 -15.19
CA ASP A 112 16.96 9.71 -15.07
C ASP A 112 17.71 10.00 -13.77
N LYS A 113 18.05 11.28 -13.55
CA LYS A 113 18.53 11.78 -12.26
C LYS A 113 17.38 11.85 -11.25
N CYS A 114 17.71 11.57 -9.99
CA CYS A 114 16.78 11.71 -8.87
C CYS A 114 16.32 13.18 -8.73
N PRO A 115 15.00 13.49 -8.81
CA PRO A 115 14.49 14.85 -8.74
C PRO A 115 14.51 15.43 -7.32
N GLU A 116 14.70 14.58 -6.31
CA GLU A 116 14.60 14.96 -4.89
C GLU A 116 15.80 15.78 -4.40
N GLY A 117 16.88 15.88 -5.17
CA GLY A 117 18.06 16.68 -4.83
C GLY A 117 18.62 16.33 -3.44
N LYS A 118 18.58 17.31 -2.52
CA LYS A 118 19.03 17.15 -1.12
C LYS A 118 18.20 16.12 -0.33
N LEU A 119 16.96 15.87 -0.75
CA LEU A 119 16.07 14.87 -0.15
C LEU A 119 16.18 13.50 -0.84
N SER A 120 17.24 13.27 -1.62
CA SER A 120 17.51 11.95 -2.17
C SER A 120 17.69 10.92 -1.06
N CYS A 121 17.15 9.72 -1.25
CA CYS A 121 17.39 8.61 -0.32
C CYS A 121 18.83 8.08 -0.37
N GLY A 122 19.65 8.48 -1.35
CA GLY A 122 21.02 7.97 -1.52
C GLY A 122 21.13 6.54 -2.04
N HIS A 123 20.01 5.83 -2.20
CA HIS A 123 19.96 4.42 -2.61
C HIS A 123 19.24 4.29 -3.96
N PRO A 124 19.94 4.43 -5.11
CA PRO A 124 19.32 4.28 -6.42
C PRO A 124 18.82 2.84 -6.64
N ARG A 125 17.63 2.71 -7.23
CA ARG A 125 17.02 1.39 -7.50
C ARG A 125 17.50 0.81 -8.83
N LYS A 126 17.52 -0.52 -8.90
CA LYS A 126 17.75 -1.31 -10.12
C LYS A 126 16.57 -2.29 -10.21
N ILE A 127 15.60 -2.02 -11.08
CA ILE A 127 14.31 -2.74 -11.16
C ILE A 127 14.04 -3.20 -12.58
#